data_AF-A0A5B9YGV3-F1
#
_entry.id   AF-A0A5B9YGV3-F1
#
_cell.length_a   1.000
_cell.length_b   1.000
_cell.length_c   1.000
_cell.angle_alpha   90.00
_cell.angle_beta   90.00
_cell.angle_gamma   90.00
#
_symmetry.space_group_name_H-M   'P 1'
#
loop_
_entity.id
_entity.type
_entity.pdbx_description
1 polymer ?
#
loop_
_entity_poly.entity_id
_entity_poly.type
_entity_poly.pdbx_seq_one_letter_code
_entity_poly.pdbx_strand_id
1 'polypeptide(L)'
;MKKVIIAEKPSVAKNIADAFDIKTKRDGYYEGEDYLITWAFGHLLQLYDAKDYDESMKSWRLEKFPFIPEEFKYKVKSDGKNKAIEDAGARKQLNIIKDLIDREDVEGVISATDFDREVILT
;
A
#
# COMPACT_ATOMS: atom_id res chain seq x y z
N MET A 1 14.90 11.24 -16.44
CA MET A 1 14.56 11.01 -15.02
C MET A 1 13.05 10.80 -14.97
N LYS A 2 12.61 9.74 -14.30
CA LYS A 2 11.21 9.30 -14.31
C LYS A 2 10.50 9.67 -13.01
N LYS A 3 9.17 9.71 -13.07
CA LYS A 3 8.32 9.91 -11.89
C LYS A 3 7.42 8.71 -11.68
N VAL A 4 7.28 8.28 -10.43
CA VAL A 4 6.37 7.19 -10.06
C VAL A 4 5.02 7.77 -9.69
N ILE A 5 3.95 7.35 -10.36
CA ILE A 5 2.57 7.72 -10.05
C ILE A 5 1.93 6.56 -9.31
N ILE A 6 1.42 6.80 -8.10
CA ILE A 6 0.72 5.80 -7.29
C ILE A 6 -0.77 6.15 -7.26
N ALA A 7 -1.60 5.26 -7.81
CA ALA A 7 -3.06 5.41 -7.80
C ALA A 7 -3.73 4.53 -6.72
N GLU A 8 -4.98 4.86 -6.35
CA GLU A 8 -5.78 4.11 -5.37
C GLU A 8 -6.41 2.78 -5.88
N LYS A 9 -6.41 2.56 -7.20
CA LYS A 9 -6.94 1.32 -7.78
C LYS A 9 -6.40 1.08 -9.19
N PRO A 10 -6.36 -0.20 -9.64
CA PRO A 10 -5.87 -0.55 -10.98
C PRO A 10 -6.63 0.18 -12.10
N SER A 11 -7.92 0.47 -11.90
CA SER A 11 -8.73 1.19 -12.88
C SER A 11 -8.25 2.63 -13.10
N VAL A 12 -7.83 3.32 -12.03
CA VAL A 12 -7.34 4.71 -12.12
C VAL A 12 -5.96 4.72 -12.76
N ALA A 13 -5.06 3.81 -12.34
CA ALA A 13 -3.76 3.65 -12.98
C ALA A 13 -3.87 3.37 -14.49
N LYS A 14 -4.86 2.55 -14.89
CA LYS A 14 -5.12 2.30 -16.31
C LYS A 14 -5.54 3.56 -17.05
N ASN A 15 -6.49 4.34 -16.52
CA ASN A 15 -6.93 5.59 -17.14
C ASN A 15 -5.77 6.59 -17.28
N ILE A 16 -4.89 6.68 -16.28
CA ILE A 16 -3.70 7.52 -16.34
C ILE A 16 -2.74 7.02 -17.43
N ALA A 17 -2.50 5.71 -17.51
CA ALA A 17 -1.65 5.11 -18.55
C ALA A 17 -2.20 5.36 -19.96
N ASP A 18 -3.52 5.22 -20.15
CA ASP A 18 -4.21 5.50 -21.41
C ASP A 18 -4.09 6.99 -21.79
N ALA A 19 -4.16 7.91 -20.82
CA ALA A 19 -3.99 9.36 -21.05
C ALA A 19 -2.56 9.75 -21.51
N PHE A 20 -1.55 8.97 -21.11
CA PHE A 20 -0.15 9.14 -21.52
C PHE A 20 0.27 8.22 -22.69
N ASP A 21 -0.66 7.50 -23.32
CA ASP A 21 -0.40 6.52 -24.40
C ASP A 21 0.64 5.44 -24.00
N ILE A 22 0.69 5.07 -22.71
CA ILE A 22 1.61 4.06 -22.19
C ILE A 22 1.01 2.67 -22.40
N LYS A 23 1.58 1.91 -23.34
CA LYS A 23 1.12 0.55 -23.68
C LYS A 23 1.87 -0.56 -22.96
N THR A 24 3.03 -0.25 -22.37
CA THR A 24 3.88 -1.25 -21.71
C THR A 24 3.33 -1.57 -20.32
N LYS A 25 2.51 -2.62 -20.24
CA LYS A 25 2.03 -3.16 -18.98
C LYS A 25 3.03 -4.17 -18.40
N ARG A 26 3.40 -3.98 -17.14
CA ARG A 26 4.19 -4.92 -16.33
C ARG A 26 3.31 -5.54 -15.24
N ASP A 27 3.88 -6.48 -14.49
CA ASP A 27 3.19 -7.04 -13.33
C ASP A 27 3.15 -5.99 -12.21
N GLY A 28 1.96 -5.43 -11.97
CA GLY A 28 1.69 -4.44 -10.90
C GLY A 28 1.99 -2.97 -11.24
N TYR A 29 2.40 -2.64 -12.46
CA TYR A 29 2.62 -1.25 -12.91
C TYR A 29 2.64 -1.11 -14.44
N TYR A 30 2.62 0.11 -14.94
CA TYR A 30 2.84 0.49 -16.34
C TYR A 30 4.16 1.26 -16.46
N GLU A 31 4.90 1.00 -17.52
CA GLU A 31 6.23 1.56 -17.75
C GLU A 31 6.23 2.46 -18.99
N GLY A 32 6.25 3.78 -18.78
CA GLY A 32 6.45 4.78 -19.81
C GLY A 32 7.90 5.25 -19.89
N GLU A 33 8.18 6.14 -20.86
CA GLU A 33 9.50 6.77 -20.99
C GLU A 33 9.78 7.72 -19.81
N ASP A 34 8.80 8.55 -19.44
CA ASP A 34 8.91 9.53 -18.34
C ASP A 34 8.17 9.15 -17.06
N TYR A 35 7.20 8.23 -17.12
CA TYR A 35 6.31 7.90 -15.99
C TYR A 35 6.22 6.40 -15.73
N LEU A 36 6.29 6.03 -14.45
CA LEU A 36 6.03 4.69 -13.95
C LEU A 36 4.72 4.70 -13.18
N ILE A 37 3.67 4.04 -13.66
CA ILE A 37 2.34 4.13 -13.05
C ILE A 37 2.01 2.84 -12.32
N THR A 38 1.88 2.89 -11.00
CA THR A 38 1.48 1.78 -10.15
C THR A 38 0.21 2.11 -9.37
N TRP A 39 -0.30 1.17 -8.60
CA TRP A 39 -1.51 1.34 -7.79
C TRP A 39 -1.41 0.58 -6.47
N ALA A 40 -2.06 1.10 -5.43
CA ALA A 40 -2.33 0.41 -4.17
C ALA A 40 -3.80 0.01 -4.19
N PHE A 41 -4.14 -1.29 -4.17
CA PHE A 41 -5.55 -1.70 -4.20
C PHE A 41 -6.12 -1.79 -2.78
N GLY A 42 -6.86 -0.77 -2.36
CA GLY A 42 -7.30 -0.63 -0.97
C GLY A 42 -6.11 -0.49 -0.01
N HIS A 43 -6.33 -0.74 1.28
CA HIS A 43 -5.25 -0.65 2.27
C HIS A 43 -4.28 -1.84 2.12
N LEU A 44 -3.05 -1.57 1.66
CA LEU A 44 -1.96 -2.57 1.63
C LEU A 44 -1.42 -2.87 3.04
N LEU A 45 -1.58 -1.92 3.95
CA LEU A 45 -1.16 -1.97 5.34
C LEU A 45 -2.38 -1.95 6.27
N GLN A 46 -2.23 -2.52 7.45
CA GLN A 46 -3.20 -2.48 8.53
C GLN A 46 -2.47 -2.20 9.85
N LEU A 47 -3.17 -1.61 10.81
CA LEU A 47 -2.60 -1.38 12.13
C LEU A 47 -2.34 -2.71 12.85
N TYR A 48 -1.30 -2.73 13.68
CA TYR A 48 -1.13 -3.79 14.67
C TYR A 48 -2.31 -3.78 15.64
N ASP A 49 -2.84 -4.96 15.94
CA ASP A 49 -3.82 -5.15 17.00
C ASP A 49 -3.12 -5.13 18.36
N ALA A 50 -3.86 -4.86 19.45
CA ALA A 50 -3.33 -4.90 20.82
C ALA A 50 -2.58 -6.21 21.14
N LYS A 51 -3.08 -7.35 20.62
CA LYS A 51 -2.46 -8.68 20.74
C LYS A 51 -1.10 -8.81 20.04
N ASP A 52 -0.82 -7.97 19.05
CA ASP A 52 0.43 -8.00 18.29
C ASP A 52 1.52 -7.18 19.01
N TYR A 53 1.13 -6.21 19.84
CA TYR A 53 2.04 -5.52 20.75
C TYR A 53 2.32 -6.34 22.00
N ASP A 54 1.28 -6.98 22.55
CA ASP A 54 1.38 -7.76 23.78
C ASP A 54 0.51 -9.02 23.68
N GLU A 55 1.14 -10.20 23.68
CA GLU A 55 0.41 -11.48 23.59
C GLU A 55 -0.59 -11.67 24.74
N SER A 56 -0.37 -11.03 25.88
CA SER A 56 -1.27 -11.09 27.03
C SER A 56 -2.58 -10.33 26.78
N MET A 57 -2.66 -9.51 25.72
CA MET A 57 -3.90 -8.85 25.25
C MET A 57 -4.71 -9.70 24.27
N LYS A 58 -4.32 -10.96 24.00
CA LYS A 58 -5.17 -11.92 23.27
C LYS A 58 -6.53 -12.14 23.96
N SER A 59 -6.57 -12.08 25.30
CA SER A 59 -7.82 -12.14 26.08
C SER A 59 -8.27 -10.76 26.51
N TRP A 60 -9.51 -10.41 26.22
CA TRP A 60 -10.10 -9.14 26.65
C TRP A 60 -10.28 -9.12 28.17
N ARG A 61 -9.58 -8.21 28.85
CA ARG A 61 -9.72 -7.97 30.29
C ARG A 61 -9.87 -6.48 30.52
N LEU A 62 -10.91 -6.09 31.26
CA LEU A 62 -11.21 -4.68 31.58
C LEU A 62 -10.02 -3.96 32.23
N GLU A 63 -9.22 -4.69 33.01
CA GLU A 63 -8.00 -4.19 33.69
C GLU A 63 -6.91 -3.70 32.73
N LYS A 64 -6.97 -4.10 31.46
CA LYS A 64 -5.97 -3.76 30.44
C LYS A 64 -6.40 -2.59 29.54
N PHE A 65 -7.55 -1.99 29.82
CA PHE A 65 -8.06 -0.84 29.07
C PHE A 65 -7.99 0.45 29.88
N PRO A 66 -7.73 1.61 29.23
CA PRO A 66 -7.49 1.76 27.79
C PRO A 66 -6.07 1.33 27.37
N PHE A 67 -5.97 0.59 26.27
CA PHE A 67 -4.68 0.29 25.65
C PHE A 67 -4.38 1.32 24.57
N ILE A 68 -3.33 2.12 24.79
CA ILE A 68 -2.84 3.10 23.83
C ILE A 68 -1.35 2.77 23.61
N PRO A 69 -0.96 2.29 22.42
CA PRO A 69 0.44 2.01 22.15
C PRO A 69 1.24 3.30 22.13
N GLU A 70 2.49 3.26 22.64
CA GLU A 70 3.41 4.40 22.59
C GLU A 70 3.75 4.77 21.13
N GLU A 71 3.85 3.77 20.25
CA GLU A 71 4.07 3.93 18.82
C GLU A 71 3.11 3.05 18.01
N PHE A 72 2.44 3.65 17.03
CA PHE A 72 1.59 2.93 16.09
C PHE A 72 2.43 2.21 15.05
N LYS A 73 2.37 0.88 15.05
CA LYS A 73 3.01 -0.02 14.10
C LYS A 73 2.02 -0.48 13.03
N TYR A 74 2.53 -0.67 11.82
CA TYR A 74 1.77 -1.13 10.65
C TYR A 74 2.31 -2.48 10.18
N LYS A 75 1.41 -3.40 9.86
CA LYS A 75 1.71 -4.71 9.23
C LYS A 75 1.06 -4.77 7.85
N VAL A 76 1.54 -5.66 6.99
CA VAL A 76 0.84 -5.95 5.73
C VAL A 76 -0.57 -6.44 6.05
N LYS A 77 -1.53 -6.03 5.23
CA LYS A 77 -2.92 -6.48 5.33
C LYS A 77 -2.98 -8.01 5.38
N SER A 78 -3.78 -8.55 6.28
CA SER A 78 -3.99 -10.00 6.35
C SER A 78 -4.95 -10.47 5.26
N ASP A 79 -4.77 -11.70 4.81
CA ASP A 79 -5.65 -12.33 3.82
C ASP A 79 -7.10 -12.39 4.34
N GLY A 80 -8.05 -12.08 3.45
CA GLY A 80 -9.48 -12.02 3.80
C GLY A 80 -10.08 -13.37 4.22
N LYS A 81 -9.45 -14.48 3.80
CA LYS A 81 -9.86 -15.85 4.17
C LYS A 81 -9.06 -16.36 5.37
N ASN A 82 -7.80 -15.95 5.52
CA ASN A 82 -6.97 -16.33 6.66
C ASN A 82 -6.25 -15.14 7.30
N LYS A 83 -6.81 -14.62 8.40
CA LYS A 83 -6.25 -13.51 9.17
C LYS A 83 -4.87 -13.79 9.79
N ALA A 84 -4.40 -15.04 9.80
CA ALA A 84 -3.08 -15.40 10.30
C ALA A 84 -1.97 -15.26 9.23
N ILE A 85 -2.33 -15.05 7.96
CA ILE A 85 -1.39 -14.98 6.85
C ILE A 85 -1.48 -13.58 6.23
N GLU A 86 -0.35 -13.02 5.83
CA GLU A 86 -0.29 -11.78 5.07
C GLU A 86 -0.91 -11.97 3.68
N ASP A 87 -1.62 -10.97 3.18
CA ASP A 87 -2.14 -10.97 1.83
C ASP A 87 -0.97 -10.95 0.84
N ALA A 88 -0.79 -12.06 0.13
CA ALA A 88 0.34 -12.24 -0.79
C ALA A 88 0.29 -11.22 -1.93
N GLY A 89 -0.91 -10.80 -2.35
CA GLY A 89 -1.09 -9.76 -3.35
C GLY A 89 -0.63 -8.40 -2.83
N ALA A 90 -1.05 -8.03 -1.61
CA ALA A 90 -0.69 -6.76 -1.00
C ALA A 90 0.82 -6.66 -0.75
N ARG A 91 1.44 -7.75 -0.25
CA ARG A 91 2.89 -7.85 -0.08
C ARG A 91 3.63 -7.71 -1.41
N LYS A 92 3.16 -8.41 -2.46
CA LYS A 92 3.73 -8.31 -3.80
C LYS A 92 3.67 -6.88 -4.33
N GLN A 93 2.52 -6.23 -4.20
CA GLN A 93 2.33 -4.86 -4.68
C GLN A 93 3.17 -3.86 -3.90
N LEU A 94 3.28 -4.02 -2.58
CA LEU A 94 4.14 -3.17 -1.75
C LEU A 94 5.62 -3.29 -2.15
N ASN A 95 6.10 -4.51 -2.42
CA ASN A 95 7.45 -4.72 -2.91
C ASN A 95 7.66 -4.08 -4.29
N ILE A 96 6.70 -4.21 -5.21
CA ILE A 96 6.76 -3.56 -6.53
C ILE A 96 6.86 -2.04 -6.37
N ILE A 97 6.01 -1.44 -5.53
CA ILE A 97 6.05 0.01 -5.28
C ILE A 97 7.41 0.42 -4.71
N LYS A 98 7.94 -0.34 -3.74
CA LYS A 98 9.25 -0.08 -3.15
C LYS A 98 10.36 -0.16 -4.21
N ASP A 99 10.40 -1.22 -5.00
CA ASP A 99 11.41 -1.41 -6.05
C ASP A 99 11.34 -0.31 -7.13
N LEU A 100 10.13 0.22 -7.40
CA LEU A 100 9.96 1.35 -8.32
C LEU A 100 10.45 2.67 -7.72
N ILE A 101 10.27 2.90 -6.42
CA ILE A 101 10.73 4.12 -5.75
C ILE A 101 12.25 4.11 -5.55
N ASP A 102 12.83 2.94 -5.24
CA ASP A 102 14.27 2.76 -5.01
C ASP A 102 15.11 2.74 -6.32
N ARG A 103 14.46 2.81 -7.48
CA ARG A 103 15.14 2.86 -8.79
C ARG A 103 15.94 4.15 -8.95
N GLU A 104 17.20 4.02 -9.39
CA GLU A 104 18.10 5.17 -9.61
C GLU A 104 17.61 6.15 -10.69
N ASP A 105 16.76 5.70 -11.62
CA ASP A 105 16.18 6.55 -12.66
C ASP A 105 14.94 7.34 -12.21
N VAL A 106 14.51 7.22 -10.95
CA VAL A 106 13.34 7.89 -10.37
C VAL A 106 13.74 9.13 -9.58
N GLU A 107 13.17 10.28 -9.95
CA GLU A 107 13.41 11.57 -9.30
C GLU A 107 12.38 11.88 -8.20
N GLY A 108 11.18 11.31 -8.30
CA GLY A 108 10.13 11.59 -7.34
C GLY A 108 8.86 10.77 -7.51
N VAL A 109 7.99 10.89 -6.51
CA VAL A 109 6.73 10.15 -6.41
C VAL A 109 5.56 11.13 -6.45
N ILE A 110 4.54 10.81 -7.23
CA ILE A 110 3.28 11.55 -7.37
C ILE A 110 2.18 10.67 -6.80
N SER A 111 1.52 11.14 -5.74
CA SER A 111 0.29 10.52 -5.25
C SER A 111 -0.88 10.97 -6.13
N ALA A 112 -1.52 10.01 -6.79
CA ALA A 112 -2.76 10.20 -7.54
C ALA A 112 -3.92 9.46 -6.86
N THR A 113 -3.87 9.37 -5.53
CA THR A 113 -4.93 8.81 -4.71
C THR A 113 -6.05 9.83 -4.51
N ASP A 114 -7.27 9.35 -4.29
CA ASP A 114 -8.46 10.20 -4.14
C ASP A 114 -8.27 11.24 -3.00
N PHE A 115 -8.85 12.44 -3.16
CA PHE A 115 -8.74 13.54 -2.18
C PHE A 115 -9.69 13.33 -1.00
N ASP A 116 -9.76 12.10 -0.48
CA ASP A 116 -10.64 11.72 0.61
C ASP A 116 -9.85 11.38 1.89
N ARG A 117 -10.45 11.60 3.06
CA ARG A 117 -9.73 11.60 4.35
C ARG A 117 -9.09 10.26 4.70
N GLU A 118 -9.69 9.17 4.23
CA GLU A 118 -9.20 7.79 4.40
C GLU A 118 -8.01 7.45 3.48
N VAL A 119 -7.89 8.17 2.35
CA VAL A 119 -7.03 7.80 1.24
C VAL A 119 -5.62 8.42 1.36
N ILE A 120 -5.45 9.46 2.17
CA ILE A 120 -4.14 10.04 2.57
C ILE A 120 -3.32 9.06 3.44
N LEU A 121 -3.96 8.04 4.03
CA LEU A 121 -3.33 7.03 4.89
C LEU A 121 -3.00 5.70 4.16
N THR A 122 -3.29 5.62 2.86
CA THR A 122 -2.99 4.44 2.01
C THR A 122 -1.62 4.57 1.38
#